data_AF-A0A975CHS0-F1
#
_entry.id   AF-A0A975CHS0-F1
#
_cell.length_a   1.000
_cell.length_b   1.000
_cell.length_c   1.000
_cell.angle_alpha   90.00
_cell.angle_beta   90.00
_cell.angle_gamma   90.00
#
_symmetry.space_group_name_H-M   'P 1'
#
loop_
_entity.id
_entity.type
_entity.pdbx_description
1 polymer ?
#
loop_
_entity_poly.entity_id
_entity_poly.type
_entity_poly.pdbx_seq_one_letter_code
_entity_poly.pdbx_strand_id
1 'polypeptide(L)'
;MTINPTRSATLPNRGRRSLLGLGLALPACGGGDDDSGRRERVQRAARALPRYARALLAETGVSGLALAVVQGGQTILAEGFGHRRAGSGEAVDADTVFQLASVSKSIGATVVARQIGDGRVAWDTRMQTLLPWFALENADSTARLTLGDLYAHRSGLPDHAGDKLEEVGFAARQVLERLRLLPVQALGRRYAYTNFGITAGAMGVAAAAEQDWAELSERSLYAPLGMARTSSRHADYAGRANRAAGHVRDAAGRWVPALARNADAQSPAGGVSSCVTDLARWLALLLAGGRWQGRQLVAAEPLRAAMSPQAPGGAYGYGFNIGQTPAGHRLISHSGAFMLGAGTCFMLVPALDAGVVVLTNAVPLGLAEAVCRHFIELAESGRAGTDWWAAYRTALAPLMAPTGRLLREPVPTRAAPPLPLARYAGRYANPYYGRLDVRVLAEGAGQALQLALGPAPQTYRLQPWQGDDFSFVPANESAAPGSLSLARFDLAGASVWLEFYDDEGWGRFTR
;
A
#
# COMPACT_ATOMS: atom_id res chain seq x y z
N MET A 1 -4.48 -4.93 -1.51
CA MET A 1 -5.28 -4.48 -2.67
C MET A 1 -4.59 -3.27 -3.30
N THR A 2 -4.41 -3.17 -4.63
CA THR A 2 -3.94 -1.89 -5.21
C THR A 2 -5.08 -0.88 -5.18
N ILE A 3 -4.91 0.18 -4.39
CA ILE A 3 -5.70 1.39 -4.58
C ILE A 3 -5.06 2.13 -5.76
N ASN A 4 -5.70 2.06 -6.93
CA ASN A 4 -5.32 2.92 -8.06
C ASN A 4 -6.28 4.11 -8.11
N PRO A 5 -5.93 5.24 -7.45
CA PRO A 5 -6.82 6.39 -7.38
C PRO A 5 -7.13 7.00 -8.76
N THR A 6 -6.38 6.63 -9.81
CA THR A 6 -6.66 7.06 -11.18
C THR A 6 -7.83 6.31 -11.83
N ARG A 7 -8.16 5.10 -11.35
CA ARG A 7 -9.30 4.29 -11.84
C ARG A 7 -10.48 4.25 -10.87
N SER A 8 -10.24 4.40 -9.58
CA SER A 8 -11.26 4.21 -8.53
C SER A 8 -12.44 5.20 -8.60
N ALA A 9 -12.36 6.28 -9.38
CA ALA A 9 -13.40 7.32 -9.43
C ALA A 9 -13.77 7.78 -10.86
N THR A 10 -13.78 6.88 -11.86
CA THR A 10 -14.39 7.21 -13.15
C THR A 10 -15.92 7.18 -13.05
N LEU A 11 -16.56 8.36 -13.05
CA LEU A 11 -18.02 8.51 -13.13
C LEU A 11 -18.54 8.10 -14.52
N PRO A 12 -19.80 7.62 -14.63
CA PRO A 12 -20.42 7.30 -15.92
C PRO A 12 -20.51 8.54 -16.82
N ASN A 13 -20.08 8.35 -18.06
CA ASN A 13 -19.96 9.37 -19.09
C ASN A 13 -21.35 10.00 -19.39
N ARG A 14 -21.57 11.27 -19.00
CA ARG A 14 -22.76 12.02 -19.44
C ARG A 14 -22.55 12.48 -20.87
N GLY A 15 -23.37 11.96 -21.78
CA GLY A 15 -23.25 12.13 -23.22
C GLY A 15 -23.07 13.58 -23.66
N ARG A 16 -22.13 13.80 -24.58
CA ARG A 16 -21.99 15.04 -25.34
C ARG A 16 -22.36 14.77 -26.79
N ARG A 17 -23.33 15.55 -27.27
CA ARG A 17 -23.76 15.64 -28.66
C ARG A 17 -22.66 16.28 -29.49
N SER A 18 -22.42 15.69 -30.66
CA SER A 18 -21.54 16.19 -31.71
C SER A 18 -22.08 17.51 -32.29
N LEU A 19 -21.22 18.52 -32.41
CA LEU A 19 -21.41 19.62 -33.35
C LEU A 19 -20.09 19.80 -34.11
N LEU A 20 -20.20 19.70 -35.44
CA LEU A 20 -19.12 19.96 -36.40
C LEU A 20 -18.68 21.43 -36.35
N GLY A 21 -17.41 21.63 -36.71
CA GLY A 21 -16.67 22.86 -36.48
C GLY A 21 -16.81 23.94 -37.54
N LEU A 22 -16.08 25.02 -37.29
CA LEU A 22 -15.59 25.95 -38.30
C LEU A 22 -14.24 26.49 -37.82
N GLY A 23 -13.22 26.41 -38.68
CA GLY A 23 -11.86 26.86 -38.40
C GLY A 23 -11.73 28.38 -38.48
N LEU A 24 -10.79 28.91 -37.69
CA LEU A 24 -10.19 30.22 -37.87
C LEU A 24 -8.75 30.15 -37.32
N ALA A 25 -7.81 30.61 -38.14
CA ALA A 25 -6.38 30.63 -37.84
C ALA A 25 -5.94 31.99 -37.29
N LEU A 26 -4.77 31.95 -36.60
CA LEU A 26 -3.86 33.03 -36.17
C LEU A 26 -4.10 33.63 -34.77
N PRO A 27 -3.07 34.18 -34.07
CA PRO A 27 -1.62 34.03 -34.20
C PRO A 27 -0.93 33.52 -32.91
N ALA A 28 0.29 33.03 -33.05
CA ALA A 28 1.19 32.70 -31.94
C ALA A 28 1.75 33.98 -31.30
N CYS A 29 1.45 34.22 -30.02
CA CYS A 29 2.21 35.05 -29.07
C CYS A 29 1.59 34.86 -27.66
N GLY A 30 2.41 34.53 -26.65
CA GLY A 30 1.98 34.62 -25.24
C GLY A 30 2.37 33.44 -24.34
N GLY A 31 3.67 33.17 -24.16
CA GLY A 31 4.14 32.15 -23.20
C GLY A 31 4.19 32.60 -21.73
N GLY A 32 3.95 33.89 -21.42
CA GLY A 32 4.11 34.45 -20.06
C GLY A 32 2.82 34.58 -19.24
N ASP A 33 1.67 34.81 -19.88
CA ASP A 33 0.41 35.07 -19.18
C ASP A 33 -0.33 33.78 -18.74
N ASP A 34 -0.17 32.67 -19.48
CA ASP A 34 -0.77 31.39 -19.10
C ASP A 34 -0.04 30.71 -17.93
N ASP A 35 1.29 30.85 -17.85
CA ASP A 35 2.09 30.25 -16.79
C ASP A 35 1.92 30.98 -15.44
N SER A 36 1.89 32.31 -15.45
CA SER A 36 1.59 33.12 -14.25
C SER A 36 0.18 32.84 -13.73
N GLY A 37 -0.83 32.82 -14.60
CA GLY A 37 -2.21 32.50 -14.23
C GLY A 37 -2.36 31.08 -13.69
N ARG A 38 -1.65 30.09 -14.25
CA ARG A 38 -1.60 28.71 -13.74
C ARG A 38 -0.92 28.65 -12.38
N ARG A 39 0.20 29.34 -12.22
CA ARG A 39 0.94 29.39 -10.96
C ARG A 39 0.07 29.91 -9.82
N GLU A 40 -0.60 31.04 -10.05
CA GLU A 40 -1.51 31.61 -9.07
C GLU A 40 -2.71 30.70 -8.75
N ARG A 41 -3.27 29.98 -9.74
CA ARG A 41 -4.37 29.03 -9.51
C ARG A 41 -3.95 27.92 -8.54
N VAL A 42 -2.78 27.32 -8.76
CA VAL A 42 -2.22 26.30 -7.86
C VAL A 42 -2.00 26.86 -6.45
N GLN A 43 -1.45 28.07 -6.32
CA GLN A 43 -1.25 28.70 -5.02
C GLN A 43 -2.57 29.01 -4.30
N ARG A 44 -3.60 29.45 -5.04
CA ARG A 44 -4.96 29.61 -4.48
C ARG A 44 -5.54 28.28 -4.03
N ALA A 45 -5.37 27.21 -4.82
CA ALA A 45 -5.81 25.86 -4.46
C ALA A 45 -5.12 25.36 -3.18
N ALA A 46 -3.81 25.58 -3.06
CA ALA A 46 -3.05 25.24 -1.86
C ALA A 46 -3.61 25.99 -0.63
N ARG A 47 -3.79 27.30 -0.70
CA ARG A 47 -4.36 28.10 0.42
C ARG A 47 -5.76 27.66 0.84
N ALA A 48 -6.57 27.10 -0.07
CA ALA A 48 -7.91 26.61 0.24
C ALA A 48 -7.93 25.21 0.87
N LEU A 49 -6.86 24.42 0.67
CA LEU A 49 -6.81 23.00 1.04
C LEU A 49 -6.94 22.72 2.55
N PRO A 50 -6.31 23.49 3.47
CA PRO A 50 -6.46 23.29 4.92
C PRO A 50 -7.92 23.30 5.39
N ARG A 51 -8.75 24.17 4.80
CA ARG A 51 -10.18 24.26 5.14
C ARG A 51 -10.92 22.97 4.76
N TYR A 52 -10.64 22.42 3.58
CA TYR A 52 -11.24 21.16 3.14
C TYR A 52 -10.78 19.98 4.00
N ALA A 53 -9.49 19.91 4.33
CA ALA A 53 -8.94 18.87 5.20
C ALA A 53 -9.58 18.90 6.60
N ARG A 54 -9.74 20.08 7.22
CA ARG A 54 -10.44 20.23 8.53
C ARG A 54 -11.90 19.79 8.46
N ALA A 55 -12.60 20.11 7.37
CA ALA A 55 -13.98 19.68 7.18
C ALA A 55 -14.11 18.15 7.13
N LEU A 56 -13.25 17.48 6.36
CA LEU A 56 -13.25 16.01 6.30
C LEU A 56 -12.84 15.35 7.62
N LEU A 57 -11.88 15.92 8.35
CA LEU A 57 -11.55 15.43 9.71
C LEU A 57 -12.76 15.53 10.64
N ALA A 58 -13.48 16.65 10.63
CA ALA A 58 -14.68 16.84 11.44
C ALA A 58 -15.80 15.86 11.04
N GLU A 59 -16.00 15.62 9.74
CA GLU A 59 -17.02 14.69 9.24
C GLU A 59 -16.71 13.22 9.58
N THR A 60 -15.44 12.81 9.45
CA THR A 60 -15.04 11.39 9.57
C THR A 60 -14.61 10.98 10.98
N GLY A 61 -14.25 11.95 11.81
CA GLY A 61 -13.69 11.75 13.14
C GLY A 61 -12.27 11.17 13.15
N VAL A 62 -11.61 11.05 11.98
CA VAL A 62 -10.22 10.58 11.89
C VAL A 62 -9.32 11.39 12.83
N SER A 63 -8.44 10.70 13.57
CA SER A 63 -7.66 11.34 14.63
C SER A 63 -6.75 12.45 14.12
N GLY A 64 -5.99 12.20 13.04
CA GLY A 64 -5.03 13.18 12.54
C GLY A 64 -4.64 13.00 11.07
N LEU A 65 -4.19 14.10 10.48
CA LEU A 65 -3.76 14.21 9.10
C LEU A 65 -2.62 15.22 8.99
N ALA A 66 -1.66 14.96 8.10
CA ALA A 66 -0.71 15.96 7.62
C ALA A 66 -0.77 16.06 6.10
N LEU A 67 -0.53 17.25 5.54
CA LEU A 67 -0.45 17.47 4.10
C LEU A 67 0.68 18.42 3.72
N ALA A 68 1.18 18.27 2.50
CA ALA A 68 2.04 19.27 1.87
C ALA A 68 1.74 19.42 0.38
N VAL A 69 2.01 20.61 -0.15
CA VAL A 69 1.89 20.96 -1.56
C VAL A 69 3.21 21.54 -2.06
N VAL A 70 3.64 21.07 -3.22
CA VAL A 70 4.85 21.54 -3.92
C VAL A 70 4.43 22.17 -5.24
N GLN A 71 5.06 23.28 -5.59
CA GLN A 71 5.00 23.89 -6.92
C GLN A 71 6.32 24.57 -7.27
N GLY A 72 6.80 24.46 -8.51
CA GLY A 72 8.00 25.23 -8.90
C GLY A 72 9.25 24.79 -8.17
N GLY A 73 9.32 23.52 -7.75
CA GLY A 73 10.37 23.01 -6.86
C GLY A 73 10.32 23.51 -5.41
N GLN A 74 9.29 24.28 -5.02
CA GLN A 74 9.15 24.84 -3.67
C GLN A 74 7.97 24.22 -2.92
N THR A 75 8.13 24.01 -1.62
CA THR A 75 7.00 23.68 -0.74
C THR A 75 6.20 24.95 -0.47
N ILE A 76 4.95 25.00 -0.95
CA ILE A 76 4.07 26.18 -0.82
C ILE A 76 3.02 26.02 0.29
N LEU A 77 2.90 24.81 0.85
CA LEU A 77 2.06 24.49 2.01
C LEU A 77 2.60 23.24 2.68
N ALA A 78 2.67 23.22 4.02
CA ALA A 78 2.91 22.03 4.82
C ALA A 78 2.27 22.22 6.19
N GLU A 79 1.25 21.43 6.52
CA GLU A 79 0.46 21.58 7.74
C GLU A 79 0.03 20.23 8.33
N GLY A 80 -0.16 20.21 9.65
CA GLY A 80 -0.72 19.09 10.41
C GLY A 80 -2.03 19.47 11.09
N PHE A 81 -2.89 18.48 11.30
CA PHE A 81 -4.25 18.63 11.82
C PHE A 81 -4.63 17.46 12.72
N GLY A 82 -5.37 17.74 13.78
CA GLY A 82 -5.83 16.72 14.73
C GLY A 82 -4.70 16.20 15.62
N HIS A 83 -4.79 14.94 16.03
CA HIS A 83 -3.95 14.33 17.05
C HIS A 83 -3.18 13.09 16.56
N ARG A 84 -1.92 12.99 16.99
CA ARG A 84 -1.02 11.85 16.76
C ARG A 84 -1.58 10.56 17.33
N ARG A 85 -2.28 10.66 18.46
CA ARG A 85 -2.96 9.56 19.14
C ARG A 85 -4.28 10.03 19.74
N ALA A 86 -5.36 9.32 19.49
CA ALA A 86 -6.68 9.61 20.03
C ALA A 86 -6.63 9.68 21.58
N GLY A 87 -7.21 10.73 22.15
CA GLY A 87 -7.26 10.97 23.59
C GLY A 87 -5.97 11.51 24.22
N SER A 88 -4.86 11.65 23.49
CA SER A 88 -3.58 12.11 24.05
C SER A 88 -3.42 13.64 24.12
N GLY A 89 -4.19 14.39 23.31
CA GLY A 89 -3.98 15.83 23.11
C GLY A 89 -2.76 16.18 22.24
N GLU A 90 -1.92 15.21 21.89
CA GLU A 90 -0.71 15.41 21.10
C GLU A 90 -1.02 15.82 19.66
N ALA A 91 -0.75 17.07 19.30
CA ALA A 91 -1.06 17.59 17.97
C ALA A 91 -0.19 16.96 16.86
N VAL A 92 -0.79 16.78 15.69
CA VAL A 92 -0.06 16.52 14.43
C VAL A 92 0.46 17.84 13.87
N ASP A 93 1.71 17.84 13.44
CA ASP A 93 2.38 18.91 12.70
C ASP A 93 2.92 18.39 11.35
N ALA A 94 3.55 19.27 10.56
CA ALA A 94 4.12 18.92 9.25
C ALA A 94 5.31 17.93 9.32
N ASP A 95 5.94 17.83 10.49
CA ASP A 95 7.12 17.00 10.75
C ASP A 95 6.78 15.69 11.47
N THR A 96 5.51 15.48 11.80
CA THR A 96 5.00 14.27 12.42
C THR A 96 5.22 13.09 11.49
N VAL A 97 5.83 12.02 12.00
CA VAL A 97 6.14 10.83 11.21
C VAL A 97 4.96 9.87 11.18
N PHE A 98 4.58 9.46 9.97
CA PHE A 98 3.57 8.46 9.68
C PHE A 98 4.20 7.27 8.96
N GLN A 99 3.59 6.09 9.09
CA GLN A 99 3.88 4.98 8.19
C GLN A 99 3.24 5.25 6.83
N LEU A 100 4.00 5.03 5.75
CA LEU A 100 3.56 5.40 4.41
C LEU A 100 2.81 4.27 3.67
N ALA A 101 2.88 3.05 4.21
CA ALA A 101 2.38 1.86 3.53
C ALA A 101 2.86 1.86 2.06
N SER A 102 1.99 1.58 1.09
CA SER A 102 2.38 1.41 -0.31
C SER A 102 2.93 2.64 -1.05
N VAL A 103 2.89 3.85 -0.48
CA VAL A 103 3.68 4.98 -1.02
C VAL A 103 5.19 4.66 -0.97
N SER A 104 5.61 3.76 -0.06
CA SER A 104 6.96 3.19 0.00
C SER A 104 7.45 2.65 -1.35
N LYS A 105 6.57 2.09 -2.20
CA LYS A 105 6.93 1.53 -3.51
C LYS A 105 7.50 2.59 -4.44
N SER A 106 6.90 3.77 -4.46
CA SER A 106 7.35 4.90 -5.29
C SER A 106 8.67 5.47 -4.80
N ILE A 107 8.86 5.52 -3.48
CA ILE A 107 10.12 5.93 -2.85
C ILE A 107 11.21 4.89 -3.18
N GLY A 108 10.93 3.60 -3.00
CA GLY A 108 11.83 2.52 -3.34
C GLY A 108 12.18 2.47 -4.83
N ALA A 109 11.23 2.74 -5.72
CA ALA A 109 11.50 2.86 -7.15
C ALA A 109 12.43 4.05 -7.47
N THR A 110 12.37 5.13 -6.69
CA THR A 110 13.30 6.26 -6.80
C THR A 110 14.72 5.86 -6.37
N VAL A 111 14.85 5.07 -5.30
CA VAL A 111 16.14 4.47 -4.86
C VAL A 111 16.69 3.54 -5.94
N VAL A 112 15.85 2.68 -6.54
CA VAL A 112 16.28 1.81 -7.64
C VAL A 112 16.72 2.61 -8.87
N ALA A 113 15.97 3.64 -9.26
CA ALA A 113 16.35 4.52 -10.37
C ALA A 113 17.70 5.24 -10.11
N ARG A 114 18.01 5.57 -8.85
CA ARG A 114 19.34 6.08 -8.46
C ARG A 114 20.44 5.05 -8.75
N GLN A 115 20.23 3.80 -8.33
CA GLN A 115 21.20 2.71 -8.53
C GLN A 115 21.38 2.33 -10.00
N ILE A 116 20.32 2.46 -10.82
CA ILE A 116 20.43 2.32 -12.27
C ILE A 116 21.29 3.44 -12.86
N GLY A 117 21.12 4.68 -12.40
CA GLY A 117 21.95 5.81 -12.79
C GLY A 117 23.44 5.64 -12.43
N ASP A 118 23.74 4.87 -11.38
CA ASP A 118 25.12 4.51 -10.99
C ASP A 118 25.69 3.32 -11.78
N GLY A 119 24.93 2.78 -12.75
CA GLY A 119 25.39 1.70 -13.63
C GLY A 119 25.45 0.31 -12.97
N ARG A 120 24.90 0.15 -11.77
CA ARG A 120 24.96 -1.13 -11.02
C ARG A 120 23.94 -2.16 -11.51
N VAL A 121 22.78 -1.68 -11.94
CA VAL A 121 21.63 -2.49 -12.37
C VAL A 121 20.87 -1.74 -13.47
N ALA A 122 19.93 -2.41 -14.10
CA ALA A 122 18.97 -1.84 -15.05
C ALA A 122 17.58 -2.43 -14.79
N TRP A 123 16.52 -1.77 -15.27
CA TRP A 123 15.15 -2.28 -15.12
C TRP A 123 14.96 -3.66 -15.79
N ASP A 124 15.74 -4.00 -16.81
CA ASP A 124 15.72 -5.30 -17.49
C ASP A 124 16.74 -6.32 -16.93
N THR A 125 17.45 -5.98 -15.85
CA THR A 125 18.38 -6.91 -15.18
C THR A 125 17.63 -8.13 -14.69
N ARG A 126 18.18 -9.33 -14.97
CA ARG A 126 17.59 -10.61 -14.57
C ARG A 126 17.67 -10.78 -13.06
N MET A 127 16.56 -11.20 -12.46
CA MET A 127 16.51 -11.42 -11.02
C MET A 127 17.45 -12.54 -10.56
N GLN A 128 17.69 -13.56 -11.37
CA GLN A 128 18.68 -14.61 -11.06
C GLN A 128 20.12 -14.08 -10.95
N THR A 129 20.45 -12.98 -11.64
CA THR A 129 21.77 -12.35 -11.51
C THR A 129 21.90 -11.61 -10.18
N LEU A 130 20.81 -11.03 -9.69
CA LEU A 130 20.77 -10.28 -8.43
C LEU A 130 20.62 -11.19 -7.20
N LEU A 131 19.77 -12.21 -7.33
CA LEU A 131 19.43 -13.17 -6.27
C LEU A 131 19.40 -14.59 -6.88
N PRO A 132 20.55 -15.30 -6.98
CA PRO A 132 20.62 -16.62 -7.61
C PRO A 132 19.72 -17.69 -6.98
N TRP A 133 19.32 -17.51 -5.71
CA TRP A 133 18.44 -18.41 -4.96
C TRP A 133 16.95 -18.12 -5.19
N PHE A 134 16.60 -16.97 -5.77
CA PHE A 134 15.22 -16.57 -6.02
C PHE A 134 14.66 -17.29 -7.24
N ALA A 135 13.54 -17.97 -7.07
CA ALA A 135 12.90 -18.75 -8.11
C ALA A 135 11.38 -18.59 -8.08
N LEU A 136 10.78 -18.66 -9.27
CA LEU A 136 9.36 -18.86 -9.46
C LEU A 136 9.09 -20.37 -9.63
N GLU A 137 7.82 -20.77 -9.65
CA GLU A 137 7.42 -22.19 -9.80
C GLU A 137 8.04 -22.86 -11.02
N ASN A 138 8.13 -22.17 -12.16
CA ASN A 138 8.69 -22.71 -13.39
C ASN A 138 10.02 -22.05 -13.79
N ALA A 139 10.89 -22.85 -14.40
CA ALA A 139 12.26 -22.45 -14.74
C ALA A 139 12.31 -21.37 -15.84
N ASP A 140 11.41 -21.41 -16.83
CA ASP A 140 11.36 -20.41 -17.91
C ASP A 140 11.02 -19.01 -17.37
N SER A 141 9.98 -18.90 -16.53
CA SER A 141 9.63 -17.63 -15.89
C SER A 141 10.76 -17.17 -14.98
N THR A 142 11.41 -18.09 -14.25
CA THR A 142 12.54 -17.72 -13.40
C THR A 142 13.72 -17.14 -14.20
N ALA A 143 14.08 -17.77 -15.32
CA ALA A 143 15.20 -17.33 -16.16
C ALA A 143 14.94 -15.98 -16.84
N ARG A 144 13.66 -15.66 -17.13
CA ARG A 144 13.26 -14.44 -17.84
C ARG A 144 12.81 -13.30 -16.92
N LEU A 145 12.54 -13.54 -15.65
CA LEU A 145 12.05 -12.50 -14.75
C LEU A 145 13.08 -11.36 -14.59
N THR A 146 12.63 -10.12 -14.77
CA THR A 146 13.43 -8.92 -14.60
C THR A 146 13.03 -8.11 -13.37
N LEU A 147 13.93 -7.22 -12.93
CA LEU A 147 13.65 -6.21 -11.90
C LEU A 147 12.39 -5.38 -12.22
N GLY A 148 12.24 -4.97 -13.48
CA GLY A 148 11.10 -4.20 -13.96
C GLY A 148 9.80 -4.97 -13.94
N ASP A 149 9.82 -6.29 -14.20
CA ASP A 149 8.61 -7.12 -14.12
C ASP A 149 8.04 -7.16 -12.70
N LEU A 150 8.92 -7.22 -11.71
CA LEU A 150 8.55 -7.14 -10.29
C LEU A 150 8.03 -5.75 -9.93
N TYR A 151 8.70 -4.68 -10.38
CA TYR A 151 8.29 -3.32 -10.08
C TYR A 151 7.02 -2.85 -10.81
N ALA A 152 6.67 -3.50 -11.92
CA ALA A 152 5.45 -3.23 -12.69
C ALA A 152 4.31 -4.21 -12.40
N HIS A 153 4.42 -5.07 -11.38
CA HIS A 153 3.38 -6.05 -11.00
C HIS A 153 2.99 -6.98 -12.15
N ARG A 154 3.97 -7.42 -12.96
CA ARG A 154 3.75 -8.26 -14.15
C ARG A 154 4.59 -9.55 -14.13
N SER A 155 4.92 -10.01 -12.92
CA SER A 155 5.75 -11.19 -12.65
C SER A 155 5.05 -12.53 -12.83
N GLY A 156 3.73 -12.53 -13.08
CA GLY A 156 2.93 -13.75 -13.18
C GLY A 156 2.54 -14.40 -11.85
N LEU A 157 3.07 -13.91 -10.72
CA LEU A 157 2.64 -14.32 -9.39
C LEU A 157 1.15 -13.98 -9.15
N PRO A 158 0.44 -14.74 -8.29
CA PRO A 158 -0.89 -14.36 -7.82
C PRO A 158 -0.91 -12.98 -7.15
N ASP A 159 -2.07 -12.33 -7.18
CA ASP A 159 -2.29 -11.06 -6.47
C ASP A 159 -2.04 -11.28 -4.97
N HIS A 160 -1.31 -10.37 -4.32
CA HIS A 160 -0.91 -10.45 -2.91
C HIS A 160 -0.05 -11.67 -2.49
N ALA A 161 0.55 -12.36 -3.46
CA ALA A 161 1.47 -13.46 -3.18
C ALA A 161 2.53 -13.09 -2.12
N GLY A 162 2.52 -13.84 -1.01
CA GLY A 162 3.45 -13.71 0.11
C GLY A 162 2.96 -12.88 1.30
N ASP A 163 1.92 -12.07 1.17
CA ASP A 163 1.49 -11.16 2.25
C ASP A 163 1.11 -11.91 3.53
N LYS A 164 0.29 -12.96 3.42
CA LYS A 164 -0.12 -13.78 4.57
C LYS A 164 1.05 -14.56 5.20
N LEU A 165 2.13 -14.83 4.47
CA LEU A 165 3.33 -15.45 5.07
C LEU A 165 4.04 -14.48 6.03
N GLU A 166 4.14 -13.20 5.65
CA GLU A 166 4.70 -12.18 6.54
C GLU A 166 3.87 -12.00 7.79
N GLU A 167 2.54 -12.00 7.65
CA GLU A 167 1.62 -11.85 8.78
C GLU A 167 1.76 -12.98 9.81
N VAL A 168 2.05 -14.21 9.37
CA VAL A 168 2.33 -15.35 10.25
C VAL A 168 3.80 -15.43 10.71
N GLY A 169 4.58 -14.38 10.43
CA GLY A 169 5.89 -14.14 11.03
C GLY A 169 7.10 -14.56 10.19
N PHE A 170 6.92 -14.95 8.92
CA PHE A 170 8.07 -15.29 8.08
C PHE A 170 8.92 -14.05 7.77
N ALA A 171 10.24 -14.21 7.87
CA ALA A 171 11.17 -13.17 7.45
C ALA A 171 11.13 -12.99 5.92
N ALA A 172 11.54 -11.81 5.43
CA ALA A 172 11.49 -11.46 4.01
C ALA A 172 12.01 -12.56 3.09
N ARG A 173 13.23 -13.06 3.34
CA ARG A 173 13.84 -14.14 2.56
C ARG A 173 12.99 -15.42 2.54
N GLN A 174 12.43 -15.82 3.68
CA GLN A 174 11.61 -17.02 3.79
C GLN A 174 10.29 -16.89 3.02
N VAL A 175 9.70 -15.69 2.99
CA VAL A 175 8.55 -15.39 2.14
C VAL A 175 8.93 -15.52 0.67
N LEU A 176 10.02 -14.87 0.26
CA LEU A 176 10.50 -14.91 -1.13
C LEU A 176 10.84 -16.32 -1.61
N GLU A 177 11.45 -17.14 -0.78
CA GLU A 177 11.76 -18.54 -1.10
C GLU A 177 10.49 -19.37 -1.29
N ARG A 178 9.39 -19.05 -0.60
CA ARG A 178 8.10 -19.76 -0.70
C ARG A 178 7.25 -19.35 -1.89
N LEU A 179 7.52 -18.19 -2.50
CA LEU A 179 6.81 -17.76 -3.72
C LEU A 179 6.96 -18.77 -4.86
N ARG A 180 8.03 -19.57 -4.88
CA ARG A 180 8.23 -20.67 -5.83
C ARG A 180 7.16 -21.76 -5.76
N LEU A 181 6.39 -21.83 -4.68
CA LEU A 181 5.33 -22.82 -4.48
C LEU A 181 3.98 -22.37 -5.07
N LEU A 182 3.87 -21.11 -5.49
CA LEU A 182 2.64 -20.57 -6.03
C LEU A 182 2.59 -20.74 -7.55
N PRO A 183 1.41 -21.01 -8.12
CA PRO A 183 1.26 -21.12 -9.58
C PRO A 183 1.63 -19.79 -10.24
N VAL A 184 2.45 -19.86 -11.29
CA VAL A 184 2.88 -18.66 -12.03
C VAL A 184 2.26 -18.61 -13.41
N GLN A 185 1.55 -17.52 -13.69
CA GLN A 185 1.04 -17.21 -15.03
C GLN A 185 2.17 -16.70 -15.94
N ALA A 186 1.92 -16.67 -17.24
CA ALA A 186 2.89 -16.18 -18.21
C ALA A 186 3.34 -14.74 -17.92
N LEU A 187 4.65 -14.53 -17.82
CA LEU A 187 5.29 -13.24 -17.56
C LEU A 187 4.78 -12.13 -18.47
N GLY A 188 4.59 -10.93 -17.90
CA GLY A 188 4.21 -9.74 -18.63
C GLY A 188 2.78 -9.73 -19.18
N ARG A 189 2.00 -10.81 -19.03
CA ARG A 189 0.66 -10.92 -19.61
C ARG A 189 -0.42 -10.22 -18.80
N ARG A 190 -0.30 -10.22 -17.47
CA ARG A 190 -1.29 -9.66 -16.56
C ARG A 190 -0.64 -8.78 -15.51
N TYR A 191 -1.42 -7.81 -15.05
CA TYR A 191 -1.15 -7.07 -13.84
C TYR A 191 -1.68 -7.88 -12.64
N ALA A 192 -0.81 -8.17 -11.67
CA ALA A 192 -1.14 -8.80 -10.39
C ALA A 192 -0.27 -8.18 -9.30
N TYR A 193 -0.89 -7.48 -8.36
CA TYR A 193 -0.19 -6.64 -7.40
C TYR A 193 0.49 -7.47 -6.33
N THR A 194 1.80 -7.29 -6.14
CA THR A 194 2.55 -8.06 -5.15
C THR A 194 3.49 -7.17 -4.34
N ASN A 195 3.34 -7.19 -3.01
CA ASN A 195 4.30 -6.51 -2.13
C ASN A 195 5.65 -7.24 -2.13
N PHE A 196 5.61 -8.57 -2.09
CA PHE A 196 6.82 -9.38 -2.09
C PHE A 196 7.51 -9.46 -3.46
N GLY A 197 6.81 -9.18 -4.56
CA GLY A 197 7.45 -8.95 -5.84
C GLY A 197 8.37 -7.73 -5.82
N ILE A 198 7.83 -6.57 -5.41
CA ILE A 198 8.61 -5.33 -5.22
C ILE A 198 9.77 -5.57 -4.22
N THR A 199 9.49 -6.27 -3.13
CA THR A 199 10.48 -6.57 -2.09
C THR A 199 11.64 -7.40 -2.64
N ALA A 200 11.37 -8.42 -3.46
CA ALA A 200 12.41 -9.20 -4.12
C ALA A 200 13.29 -8.34 -5.04
N GLY A 201 12.66 -7.47 -5.85
CA GLY A 201 13.39 -6.57 -6.74
C GLY A 201 14.31 -5.63 -5.97
N ALA A 202 13.79 -4.98 -4.94
CA ALA A 202 14.53 -4.07 -4.06
C ALA A 202 15.69 -4.77 -3.33
N MET A 203 15.44 -5.97 -2.78
CA MET A 203 16.49 -6.78 -2.14
C MET A 203 17.58 -7.19 -3.14
N GLY A 204 17.22 -7.48 -4.38
CA GLY A 204 18.21 -7.76 -5.44
C GLY A 204 19.10 -6.55 -5.75
N VAL A 205 18.51 -5.35 -5.82
CA VAL A 205 19.28 -4.10 -6.00
C VAL A 205 20.17 -3.81 -4.80
N ALA A 206 19.68 -4.04 -3.58
CA ALA A 206 20.47 -3.91 -2.35
C ALA A 206 21.65 -4.89 -2.32
N ALA A 207 21.43 -6.14 -2.73
CA ALA A 207 22.47 -7.15 -2.85
C ALA A 207 23.56 -6.74 -3.87
N ALA A 208 23.18 -6.23 -5.05
CA ALA A 208 24.12 -5.70 -6.04
C ALA A 208 24.86 -4.43 -5.57
N ALA A 209 24.34 -3.73 -4.56
CA ALA A 209 25.00 -2.61 -3.91
C ALA A 209 25.84 -3.02 -2.71
N GLU A 210 25.82 -4.30 -2.31
CA GLU A 210 26.44 -4.84 -1.09
C GLU A 210 25.98 -4.12 0.19
N GLN A 211 24.70 -3.75 0.24
CA GLN A 211 24.10 -3.05 1.37
C GLN A 211 22.78 -3.69 1.79
N ASP A 212 22.34 -3.43 3.03
CA ASP A 212 20.94 -3.67 3.37
C ASP A 212 20.04 -2.59 2.75
N TRP A 213 18.76 -2.91 2.56
CA TRP A 213 17.79 -2.02 1.89
C TRP A 213 17.64 -0.65 2.57
N ALA A 214 17.66 -0.60 3.90
CA ALA A 214 17.46 0.63 4.62
C ALA A 214 18.69 1.54 4.56
N GLU A 215 19.89 0.97 4.68
CA GLU A 215 21.13 1.71 4.44
C GLU A 215 21.22 2.22 3.00
N LEU A 216 20.90 1.38 2.02
CA LEU A 216 20.90 1.79 0.61
C LEU A 216 19.93 2.96 0.38
N SER A 217 18.73 2.88 0.95
CA SER A 217 17.71 3.94 0.84
C SER A 217 18.19 5.25 1.46
N GLU A 218 18.79 5.19 2.65
CA GLU A 218 19.36 6.35 3.35
C GLU A 218 20.42 7.05 2.50
N ARG A 219 21.40 6.28 2.01
CA ARG A 219 22.53 6.82 1.23
C ARG A 219 22.13 7.29 -0.16
N SER A 220 21.20 6.59 -0.81
CA SER A 220 20.79 6.87 -2.19
C SER A 220 19.87 8.06 -2.30
N LEU A 221 18.99 8.26 -1.31
CA LEU A 221 17.88 9.18 -1.43
C LEU A 221 17.67 10.04 -0.17
N TYR A 222 17.57 9.46 1.02
CA TYR A 222 17.10 10.23 2.18
C TYR A 222 18.10 11.27 2.65
N ALA A 223 19.34 10.86 2.94
CA ALA A 223 20.42 11.77 3.34
C ALA A 223 20.71 12.86 2.29
N PRO A 224 20.96 12.55 1.00
CA PRO A 224 21.28 13.58 0.01
C PRO A 224 20.12 14.54 -0.30
N LEU A 225 18.87 14.14 -0.03
CA LEU A 225 17.70 14.99 -0.20
C LEU A 225 17.30 15.72 1.10
N GLY A 226 18.00 15.48 2.21
CA GLY A 226 17.70 16.07 3.51
C GLY A 226 16.41 15.56 4.13
N MET A 227 16.02 14.31 3.86
CA MET A 227 14.83 13.66 4.40
C MET A 227 15.12 13.00 5.77
N ALA A 228 15.61 13.79 6.73
CA ALA A 228 16.12 13.28 8.02
C ALA A 228 15.07 12.63 8.95
N ARG A 229 13.78 12.77 8.62
CA ARG A 229 12.66 12.13 9.34
C ARG A 229 12.15 10.88 8.64
N THR A 230 12.75 10.51 7.51
CA THR A 230 12.38 9.34 6.73
C THR A 230 13.23 8.14 7.11
N SER A 231 12.63 6.96 7.18
CA SER A 231 13.37 5.71 7.41
C SER A 231 12.65 4.51 6.81
N SER A 232 13.44 3.52 6.38
CA SER A 232 13.01 2.19 5.94
C SER A 232 13.12 1.12 7.05
N ARG A 233 13.29 1.53 8.32
CA ARG A 233 13.33 0.65 9.50
C ARG A 233 12.19 0.97 10.46
N HIS A 234 11.39 -0.03 10.84
CA HIS A 234 10.32 0.15 11.82
C HIS A 234 10.85 0.62 13.19
N ALA A 235 12.04 0.19 13.60
CA ALA A 235 12.65 0.62 14.85
C ALA A 235 12.85 2.15 14.92
N ASP A 236 13.23 2.79 13.81
CA ASP A 236 13.41 4.24 13.76
C ASP A 236 12.05 4.96 13.90
N TYR A 237 11.02 4.46 13.22
CA TYR A 237 9.65 4.94 13.40
C TYR A 237 9.21 4.81 14.87
N ALA A 238 9.36 3.63 15.45
CA ALA A 238 8.96 3.32 16.82
C ALA A 238 9.78 4.12 17.87
N GLY A 239 10.99 4.56 17.53
CA GLY A 239 11.84 5.39 18.38
C GLY A 239 11.50 6.89 18.38
N ARG A 240 10.75 7.39 17.38
CA ARG A 240 10.48 8.83 17.24
C ARG A 240 9.41 9.33 18.22
N ALA A 241 9.70 10.39 18.97
CA ALA A 241 8.71 11.06 19.81
C ALA A 241 7.58 11.68 18.96
N ASN A 242 7.94 12.41 17.90
CA ASN A 242 6.96 13.02 16.98
C ASN A 242 6.50 12.02 15.91
N ARG A 243 5.66 11.05 16.30
CA ARG A 243 5.05 10.07 15.40
C ARG A 243 3.55 9.95 15.63
N ALA A 244 2.81 9.64 14.57
CA ALA A 244 1.39 9.32 14.65
C ALA A 244 1.19 7.81 14.83
N ALA A 245 0.37 7.40 15.81
CA ALA A 245 -0.06 6.03 15.98
C ALA A 245 -1.21 5.72 15.00
N GLY A 246 -1.27 4.53 14.42
CA GLY A 246 -2.41 4.12 13.60
C GLY A 246 -3.68 3.98 14.43
N HIS A 247 -4.84 4.24 13.81
CA HIS A 247 -6.16 4.10 14.45
C HIS A 247 -7.10 3.23 13.63
N VAL A 248 -7.91 2.44 14.34
CA VAL A 248 -9.02 1.63 13.84
C VAL A 248 -10.31 2.03 14.57
N ARG A 249 -11.46 1.59 14.07
CA ARG A 249 -12.73 1.75 14.78
C ARG A 249 -13.00 0.55 15.68
N ASP A 250 -13.38 0.81 16.92
CA ASP A 250 -13.90 -0.22 17.82
C ASP A 250 -15.34 -0.64 17.45
N ALA A 251 -15.90 -1.61 18.17
CA ALA A 251 -17.27 -2.09 17.92
C ALA A 251 -18.34 -1.00 18.14
N ALA A 252 -18.05 0.06 18.90
CA ALA A 252 -18.92 1.21 19.09
C ALA A 252 -18.70 2.31 18.02
N GLY A 253 -17.83 2.06 17.04
CA GLY A 253 -17.51 3.00 15.96
C GLY A 253 -16.52 4.11 16.36
N ARG A 254 -15.93 4.06 17.55
CA ARG A 254 -14.99 5.07 18.04
C ARG A 254 -13.59 4.80 17.53
N TRP A 255 -12.86 5.85 17.20
CA TRP A 255 -11.46 5.74 16.82
C TRP A 255 -10.58 5.43 18.03
N VAL A 256 -9.85 4.32 17.97
CA VAL A 256 -8.95 3.85 19.01
C VAL A 256 -7.58 3.52 18.40
N PRO A 257 -6.48 3.64 19.16
CA PRO A 257 -5.17 3.22 18.69
C PRO A 257 -5.18 1.74 18.25
N ALA A 258 -4.62 1.46 17.07
CA ALA A 258 -4.50 0.14 16.50
C ALA A 258 -3.30 -0.62 17.08
N LEU A 259 -3.17 -1.90 16.71
CA LEU A 259 -1.94 -2.66 16.91
C LEU A 259 -0.81 -2.06 16.06
N ALA A 260 0.41 -2.08 16.60
CA ALA A 260 1.57 -1.59 15.87
C ALA A 260 1.86 -2.46 14.64
N ARG A 261 1.96 -1.84 13.46
CA ARG A 261 2.30 -2.51 12.21
C ARG A 261 3.81 -2.49 12.00
N ASN A 262 4.48 -3.63 12.14
CA ASN A 262 5.88 -3.77 11.73
C ASN A 262 6.00 -4.40 10.33
N ALA A 263 6.26 -3.57 9.31
CA ALA A 263 6.34 -4.00 7.92
C ALA A 263 7.78 -4.23 7.41
N ASP A 264 8.76 -4.46 8.30
CA ASP A 264 10.18 -4.58 7.92
C ASP A 264 10.43 -5.70 6.89
N ALA A 265 9.73 -6.84 7.00
CA ALA A 265 9.86 -7.94 6.06
C ALA A 265 9.42 -7.59 4.62
N GLN A 266 8.64 -6.53 4.46
CA GLN A 266 8.26 -5.97 3.17
C GLN A 266 8.60 -4.47 3.09
N SER A 267 9.71 -4.06 3.73
CA SER A 267 10.08 -2.64 3.87
C SER A 267 10.09 -1.85 2.54
N PRO A 268 10.63 -2.38 1.43
CA PRO A 268 10.57 -1.69 0.12
C PRO A 268 9.15 -1.44 -0.40
N ALA A 269 8.20 -2.29 -0.01
CA ALA A 269 6.82 -2.23 -0.46
C ALA A 269 5.90 -1.45 0.49
N GLY A 270 6.20 -1.42 1.79
CA GLY A 270 5.30 -0.84 2.80
C GLY A 270 5.95 -0.22 4.04
N GLY A 271 7.24 -0.44 4.27
CA GLY A 271 7.88 -0.12 5.56
C GLY A 271 8.51 1.27 5.68
N VAL A 272 8.41 2.12 4.66
CA VAL A 272 8.90 3.50 4.79
C VAL A 272 8.00 4.28 5.75
N SER A 273 8.61 5.02 6.65
CA SER A 273 7.98 6.04 7.49
C SER A 273 8.55 7.41 7.13
N SER A 274 7.73 8.47 7.13
CA SER A 274 8.17 9.82 6.80
C SER A 274 7.17 10.88 7.31
N CYS A 275 7.50 12.16 7.09
CA CYS A 275 6.65 13.32 7.34
C CYS A 275 6.40 14.08 6.02
N VAL A 276 5.42 14.97 6.00
CA VAL A 276 5.07 15.70 4.76
C VAL A 276 6.14 16.71 4.34
N THR A 277 6.91 17.26 5.28
CA THR A 277 8.06 18.13 4.95
C THR A 277 9.14 17.39 4.14
N ASP A 278 9.46 16.16 4.52
CA ASP A 278 10.45 15.35 3.81
C ASP A 278 9.90 14.86 2.46
N LEU A 279 8.64 14.40 2.44
CA LEU A 279 7.99 13.98 1.19
C LEU A 279 7.84 15.13 0.21
N ALA A 280 7.67 16.37 0.65
CA ALA A 280 7.65 17.53 -0.23
C ALA A 280 8.99 17.71 -0.97
N ARG A 281 10.13 17.45 -0.32
CA ARG A 281 11.44 17.46 -1.01
C ARG A 281 11.52 16.36 -2.08
N TRP A 282 10.99 15.18 -1.77
CA TRP A 282 10.89 14.07 -2.72
C TRP A 282 9.97 14.40 -3.91
N LEU A 283 8.79 14.99 -3.68
CA LEU A 283 7.92 15.42 -4.78
C LEU A 283 8.60 16.47 -5.66
N ALA A 284 9.33 17.43 -5.07
CA ALA A 284 10.11 18.41 -5.82
C ALA A 284 11.20 17.77 -6.69
N LEU A 285 11.93 16.78 -6.15
CA LEU A 285 12.90 15.98 -6.90
C LEU A 285 12.26 15.28 -8.12
N LEU A 286 11.09 14.66 -7.93
CA LEU A 286 10.38 13.96 -9.00
C LEU A 286 9.94 14.91 -10.12
N LEU A 287 9.36 16.06 -9.77
CA LEU A 287 8.95 17.10 -10.72
C LEU A 287 10.15 17.68 -11.48
N ALA A 288 11.29 17.84 -10.80
CA ALA A 288 12.54 18.32 -11.39
C ALA A 288 13.33 17.24 -12.15
N GLY A 289 12.72 16.08 -12.46
CA GLY A 289 13.36 15.01 -13.24
C GLY A 289 14.61 14.42 -12.57
N GLY A 290 14.61 14.36 -11.23
CA GLY A 290 15.73 13.82 -10.45
C GLY A 290 16.82 14.84 -10.09
N ARG A 291 16.60 16.14 -10.37
CA ARG A 291 17.52 17.21 -9.97
C ARG A 291 17.18 17.75 -8.60
N TRP A 292 18.21 18.01 -7.79
CA TRP A 292 18.08 18.64 -6.47
C TRP A 292 19.26 19.56 -6.23
N GLN A 293 18.98 20.80 -5.81
CA GLN A 293 20.01 21.82 -5.50
C GLN A 293 21.11 21.93 -6.59
N GLY A 294 20.70 21.97 -7.85
CA GLY A 294 21.60 22.10 -9.00
C GLY A 294 22.28 20.80 -9.46
N ARG A 295 22.22 19.71 -8.69
CA ARG A 295 22.85 18.42 -9.01
C ARG A 295 21.82 17.42 -9.55
N GLN A 296 22.24 16.54 -10.47
CA GLN A 296 21.44 15.38 -10.87
C GLN A 296 21.61 14.30 -9.80
N LEU A 297 20.66 14.19 -8.88
CA LEU A 297 20.71 13.19 -7.82
C LEU A 297 20.29 11.82 -8.36
N VAL A 298 19.15 11.75 -9.06
CA VAL A 298 18.63 10.51 -9.66
C VAL A 298 18.65 10.67 -11.18
N ALA A 299 19.20 9.72 -11.94
CA ALA A 299 19.27 9.84 -13.39
C ALA A 299 17.86 9.97 -14.02
N ALA A 300 17.71 10.92 -14.94
CA ALA A 300 16.40 11.29 -15.49
C ALA A 300 15.74 10.15 -16.28
N GLU A 301 16.53 9.37 -17.03
CA GLU A 301 16.03 8.28 -17.87
C GLU A 301 15.34 7.18 -17.04
N PRO A 302 16.02 6.50 -16.08
CA PRO A 302 15.38 5.44 -15.31
C PRO A 302 14.25 5.94 -14.43
N LEU A 303 14.31 7.20 -13.95
CA LEU A 303 13.23 7.82 -13.20
C LEU A 303 11.99 8.07 -14.06
N ARG A 304 12.17 8.58 -15.28
CA ARG A 304 11.08 8.77 -16.25
C ARG A 304 10.47 7.43 -16.65
N ALA A 305 11.29 6.38 -16.85
CA ALA A 305 10.82 5.04 -17.12
C ALA A 305 9.94 4.51 -15.97
N ALA A 306 10.37 4.71 -14.72
CA ALA A 306 9.61 4.31 -13.53
C ALA A 306 8.26 5.01 -13.42
N MET A 307 8.23 6.31 -13.73
CA MET A 307 7.00 7.08 -13.72
C MET A 307 6.18 6.94 -15.00
N SER A 308 6.48 6.04 -15.93
CA SER A 308 5.76 5.83 -17.20
C SER A 308 4.99 4.50 -17.22
N PRO A 309 4.00 4.31 -18.13
CA PRO A 309 3.31 3.03 -18.25
C PRO A 309 4.27 1.86 -18.52
N GLN A 310 4.26 0.85 -17.64
CA GLN A 310 5.05 -0.39 -17.76
C GLN A 310 4.18 -1.65 -17.63
N ALA A 311 3.06 -1.58 -16.92
CA ALA A 311 2.16 -2.70 -16.76
C ALA A 311 1.20 -2.87 -17.95
N PRO A 312 0.70 -4.09 -18.21
CA PRO A 312 -0.43 -4.32 -19.11
C PRO A 312 -1.61 -3.41 -18.75
N GLY A 313 -2.24 -2.80 -19.76
CA GLY A 313 -3.32 -1.83 -19.58
C GLY A 313 -2.88 -0.41 -19.20
N GLY A 314 -1.56 -0.16 -19.06
CA GLY A 314 -0.95 1.16 -19.05
C GLY A 314 -1.17 2.02 -17.80
N ALA A 315 -1.79 1.47 -16.75
CA ALA A 315 -2.18 2.21 -15.55
C ALA A 315 -1.15 2.15 -14.39
N TYR A 316 0.01 1.53 -14.61
CA TYR A 316 1.06 1.37 -13.60
C TYR A 316 2.45 1.40 -14.26
N GLY A 317 3.41 2.03 -13.59
CA GLY A 317 4.83 2.10 -13.96
C GLY A 317 5.69 1.21 -13.06
N TYR A 318 6.96 1.57 -12.84
CA TYR A 318 7.78 0.89 -11.84
C TYR A 318 7.55 1.53 -10.47
N GLY A 319 6.59 0.98 -9.70
CA GLY A 319 6.23 1.49 -8.37
C GLY A 319 5.36 2.76 -8.35
N PHE A 320 4.78 3.18 -9.48
CA PHE A 320 3.92 4.37 -9.57
C PHE A 320 2.59 4.04 -10.28
N ASN A 321 1.46 4.52 -9.76
CA ASN A 321 0.20 4.55 -10.51
C ASN A 321 0.28 5.61 -11.60
N ILE A 322 -0.17 5.26 -12.81
CA ILE A 322 -0.24 6.15 -13.96
C ILE A 322 -1.70 6.36 -14.35
N GLY A 323 -2.06 7.61 -14.62
CA GLY A 323 -3.37 7.94 -15.13
C GLY A 323 -3.43 9.35 -15.70
N GLN A 324 -4.65 9.87 -15.78
CA GLN A 324 -4.92 11.20 -16.32
C GLN A 324 -5.92 11.93 -15.43
N THR A 325 -5.82 13.25 -15.41
CA THR A 325 -6.84 14.12 -14.82
C THR A 325 -8.04 14.26 -15.76
N PRO A 326 -9.20 14.74 -15.29
CA PRO A 326 -10.32 15.06 -16.17
C PRO A 326 -9.98 16.11 -17.25
N ALA A 327 -8.96 16.94 -17.01
CA ALA A 327 -8.42 17.89 -18.00
C ALA A 327 -7.48 17.23 -19.03
N GLY A 328 -7.25 15.92 -18.95
CA GLY A 328 -6.37 15.17 -19.85
C GLY A 328 -4.88 15.24 -19.49
N HIS A 329 -4.51 15.93 -18.41
CA HIS A 329 -3.11 15.98 -17.97
C HIS A 329 -2.68 14.65 -17.36
N ARG A 330 -1.42 14.30 -17.55
CA ARG A 330 -0.81 13.12 -16.91
C ARG A 330 -0.82 13.25 -15.40
N LEU A 331 -1.29 12.20 -14.73
CA LEU A 331 -1.35 12.07 -13.28
C LEU A 331 -0.45 10.90 -12.86
N ILE A 332 0.52 11.19 -11.99
CA ILE A 332 1.39 10.18 -11.37
C ILE A 332 1.01 10.14 -9.89
N SER A 333 0.82 8.96 -9.32
CA SER A 333 0.36 8.85 -7.94
C SER A 333 0.78 7.53 -7.29
N HIS A 334 0.55 7.42 -5.99
CA HIS A 334 0.38 6.13 -5.33
C HIS A 334 -0.44 6.34 -4.07
N SER A 335 -1.27 5.35 -3.73
CA SER A 335 -1.97 5.28 -2.45
C SER A 335 -1.31 4.26 -1.53
N GLY A 336 -1.33 4.52 -0.23
CA GLY A 336 -0.85 3.62 0.81
C GLY A 336 -1.97 3.27 1.77
N ALA A 337 -2.05 1.99 2.11
CA ALA A 337 -3.05 1.44 2.99
C ALA A 337 -2.40 0.45 3.96
N PHE A 338 -2.59 0.70 5.26
CA PHE A 338 -2.56 -0.32 6.29
C PHE A 338 -3.92 -0.38 6.99
N MET A 339 -4.51 -1.58 7.03
CA MET A 339 -5.70 -1.92 7.80
C MET A 339 -5.48 -1.70 9.30
N LEU A 340 -4.23 -1.69 9.74
CA LEU A 340 -3.82 -1.29 11.08
C LEU A 340 -3.67 0.24 11.27
N GLY A 341 -4.27 1.05 10.40
CA GLY A 341 -4.51 2.46 10.68
C GLY A 341 -3.58 3.44 9.95
N ALA A 342 -3.24 3.18 8.69
CA ALA A 342 -2.56 4.15 7.84
C ALA A 342 -3.26 4.29 6.48
N GLY A 343 -3.55 5.53 6.08
CA GLY A 343 -4.13 5.89 4.79
C GLY A 343 -3.37 7.07 4.22
N THR A 344 -2.68 6.89 3.10
CA THR A 344 -1.77 7.90 2.56
C THR A 344 -1.91 8.00 1.06
N CYS A 345 -1.62 9.17 0.50
CA CYS A 345 -1.68 9.37 -0.94
C CYS A 345 -0.72 10.49 -1.34
N PHE A 346 -0.10 10.36 -2.51
CA PHE A 346 0.46 11.51 -3.21
C PHE A 346 -0.03 11.54 -4.66
N MET A 347 -0.07 12.74 -5.22
CA MET A 347 -0.41 12.99 -6.62
C MET A 347 0.50 14.07 -7.20
N LEU A 348 1.02 13.83 -8.40
CA LEU A 348 1.81 14.77 -9.19
C LEU A 348 1.11 15.02 -10.53
N VAL A 349 1.08 16.29 -10.94
CA VAL A 349 0.65 16.69 -12.28
C VAL A 349 1.77 17.52 -12.89
N PRO A 350 2.68 16.89 -13.67
CA PRO A 350 3.84 17.58 -14.23
C PRO A 350 3.49 18.80 -15.10
N ALA A 351 2.33 18.78 -15.77
CA ALA A 351 1.85 19.92 -16.56
C ALA A 351 1.58 21.17 -15.70
N LEU A 352 1.35 21.02 -14.40
CA LEU A 352 1.18 22.11 -13.45
C LEU A 352 2.47 22.44 -12.68
N ASP A 353 3.54 21.66 -12.91
CA ASP A 353 4.72 21.60 -12.06
C ASP A 353 4.36 21.54 -10.56
N ALA A 354 3.37 20.71 -10.24
CA ALA A 354 2.75 20.67 -8.91
C ALA A 354 2.52 19.26 -8.40
N GLY A 355 2.58 19.13 -7.07
CA GLY A 355 2.39 17.90 -6.34
C GLY A 355 1.73 18.11 -4.99
N VAL A 356 1.00 17.10 -4.52
CA VAL A 356 0.37 17.07 -3.19
C VAL A 356 0.62 15.72 -2.54
N VAL A 357 0.83 15.71 -1.24
CA VAL A 357 0.90 14.51 -0.41
C VAL A 357 0.05 14.70 0.83
N VAL A 358 -0.67 13.65 1.22
CA VAL A 358 -1.55 13.61 2.39
C VAL A 358 -1.29 12.30 3.13
N LEU A 359 -1.03 12.41 4.43
CA LEU A 359 -0.79 11.29 5.34
C LEU A 359 -1.87 11.30 6.43
N THR A 360 -2.52 10.17 6.67
CA THR A 360 -3.51 10.02 7.75
C THR A 360 -3.14 8.85 8.64
N ASN A 361 -3.49 8.94 9.92
CA ASN A 361 -3.29 7.88 10.89
C ASN A 361 -4.56 7.05 11.15
N ALA A 362 -5.31 6.78 10.07
CA ALA A 362 -6.52 5.97 10.08
C ALA A 362 -6.50 4.93 8.95
N VAL A 363 -7.37 3.93 9.05
CA VAL A 363 -7.62 2.93 7.99
C VAL A 363 -7.94 3.62 6.64
N PRO A 364 -7.73 2.95 5.49
CA PRO A 364 -7.82 3.58 4.17
C PRO A 364 -9.28 3.86 3.74
N LEU A 365 -9.84 4.94 4.29
CA LEU A 365 -11.22 5.39 4.00
C LEU A 365 -11.37 6.18 2.70
N GLY A 366 -10.26 6.55 2.04
CA GLY A 366 -10.26 7.44 0.89
C GLY A 366 -10.08 8.92 1.19
N LEU A 367 -9.86 9.27 2.45
CA LEU A 367 -9.70 10.67 2.88
C LEU A 367 -8.46 11.30 2.27
N ALA A 368 -7.31 10.60 2.29
CA ALA A 368 -6.06 11.10 1.71
C ALA A 368 -6.20 11.36 0.20
N GLU A 369 -6.80 10.41 -0.51
CA GLU A 369 -7.07 10.50 -1.94
C GLU A 369 -8.03 11.65 -2.28
N ALA A 370 -9.09 11.82 -1.49
CA ALA A 370 -10.08 12.88 -1.68
C ALA A 370 -9.44 14.27 -1.54
N VAL A 371 -8.62 14.48 -0.50
CA VAL A 371 -7.88 15.74 -0.30
C VAL A 371 -6.92 16.00 -1.47
N CYS A 372 -6.12 15.01 -1.88
CA CYS A 372 -5.24 15.14 -3.04
C CYS A 372 -6.01 15.51 -4.31
N ARG A 373 -7.12 14.82 -4.58
CA ARG A 373 -7.86 15.00 -5.84
C ARG A 373 -8.64 16.32 -5.88
N HIS A 374 -9.14 16.77 -4.72
CA HIS A 374 -9.73 18.09 -4.55
C HIS A 374 -8.72 19.22 -4.84
N PHE A 375 -7.49 19.09 -4.34
CA PHE A 375 -6.41 20.04 -4.67
C PHE A 375 -6.17 20.10 -6.19
N ILE A 376 -6.04 18.95 -6.86
CA ILE A 376 -5.79 18.94 -8.31
C ILE A 376 -6.96 19.56 -9.09
N GLU A 377 -8.20 19.26 -8.74
CA GLU A 377 -9.38 19.87 -9.41
C GLU A 377 -9.38 21.40 -9.28
N LEU A 378 -9.10 21.92 -8.08
CA LEU A 378 -8.96 23.36 -7.83
C LEU A 378 -7.78 23.97 -8.60
N ALA A 379 -6.64 23.28 -8.63
CA ALA A 379 -5.44 23.75 -9.30
C ALA A 379 -5.62 23.83 -10.83
N GLU A 380 -6.34 22.87 -11.42
CA GLU A 380 -6.59 22.83 -12.86
C GLU A 380 -7.70 23.81 -13.28
N SER A 381 -8.83 23.81 -12.56
CA SER A 381 -10.05 24.50 -13.01
C SER A 381 -10.39 25.78 -12.25
N GLY A 382 -9.74 26.04 -11.11
CA GLY A 382 -10.09 27.12 -10.20
C GLY A 382 -11.42 26.93 -9.46
N ARG A 383 -12.09 25.79 -9.63
CA ARG A 383 -13.39 25.47 -9.02
C ARG A 383 -13.37 24.05 -8.47
N ALA A 384 -14.10 23.80 -7.39
CA ALA A 384 -14.37 22.46 -6.89
C ALA A 384 -15.84 22.14 -7.15
N GLY A 385 -16.10 21.15 -8.01
CA GLY A 385 -17.46 20.70 -8.31
C GLY A 385 -17.71 19.26 -7.92
N THR A 386 -16.66 18.49 -7.67
CA THR A 386 -16.74 17.05 -7.42
C THR A 386 -16.64 16.74 -5.93
N ASP A 387 -17.58 15.93 -5.43
CA ASP A 387 -17.47 15.35 -4.10
C ASP A 387 -16.52 14.13 -4.13
N TRP A 388 -15.22 14.41 -4.06
CA TRP A 388 -14.20 13.38 -4.06
C TRP A 388 -14.25 12.49 -2.82
N TRP A 389 -14.72 13.00 -1.69
CA TRP A 389 -14.87 12.19 -0.49
C TRP A 389 -15.92 11.10 -0.70
N ALA A 390 -17.11 11.45 -1.19
CA ALA A 390 -18.13 10.45 -1.50
C ALA A 390 -17.65 9.44 -2.55
N ALA A 391 -16.94 9.90 -3.59
CA ALA A 391 -16.41 9.04 -4.64
C ALA A 391 -15.40 8.02 -4.09
N TYR A 392 -14.39 8.47 -3.35
CA TYR A 392 -13.36 7.57 -2.81
C TYR A 392 -13.87 6.68 -1.68
N ARG A 393 -14.72 7.20 -0.80
CA ARG A 393 -15.35 6.38 0.26
C ARG A 393 -16.13 5.22 -0.37
N THR A 394 -16.86 5.49 -1.46
CA THR A 394 -17.60 4.44 -2.18
C THR A 394 -16.65 3.45 -2.85
N ALA A 395 -15.62 3.94 -3.53
CA ALA A 395 -14.67 3.10 -4.24
C ALA A 395 -13.83 2.21 -3.32
N LEU A 396 -13.57 2.65 -2.09
CA LEU A 396 -12.76 1.93 -1.10
C LEU A 396 -13.58 1.18 -0.06
N ALA A 397 -14.89 1.35 -0.02
CA ALA A 397 -15.77 0.56 0.85
C ALA A 397 -15.56 -0.95 0.73
N PRO A 398 -15.36 -1.54 -0.48
CA PRO A 398 -15.10 -2.97 -0.60
C PRO A 398 -13.81 -3.45 0.09
N LEU A 399 -12.79 -2.59 0.20
CA LEU A 399 -11.55 -2.93 0.92
C LEU A 399 -11.79 -3.06 2.43
N MET A 400 -12.75 -2.32 2.97
CA MET A 400 -13.13 -2.36 4.39
C MET A 400 -14.22 -3.40 4.68
N ALA A 401 -14.72 -4.11 3.66
CA ALA A 401 -15.79 -5.06 3.84
C ALA A 401 -15.27 -6.33 4.56
N PRO A 402 -15.94 -6.78 5.63
CA PRO A 402 -15.67 -8.08 6.24
C PRO A 402 -15.72 -9.22 5.23
N THR A 403 -14.81 -10.19 5.38
CA THR A 403 -14.73 -11.37 4.50
C THR A 403 -14.93 -12.68 5.27
N GLY A 404 -15.18 -13.75 4.51
CA GLY A 404 -15.38 -15.10 5.01
C GLY A 404 -16.81 -15.61 4.79
N ARG A 405 -16.92 -16.89 4.46
CA ARG A 405 -18.18 -17.54 4.06
C ARG A 405 -19.24 -17.51 5.15
N LEU A 406 -18.82 -17.60 6.41
CA LEU A 406 -19.73 -17.71 7.56
C LEU A 406 -20.55 -16.44 7.77
N LEU A 407 -20.11 -15.30 7.24
CA LEU A 407 -20.88 -14.05 7.24
C LEU A 407 -22.17 -14.13 6.41
N ARG A 408 -22.27 -15.10 5.49
CA ARG A 408 -23.41 -15.31 4.60
C ARG A 408 -24.24 -16.54 4.98
N GLU A 409 -23.80 -17.29 5.98
CA GLU A 409 -24.47 -18.51 6.45
C GLU A 409 -25.24 -18.19 7.74
N PRO A 410 -26.48 -18.69 7.90
CA PRO A 410 -27.21 -18.51 9.15
C PRO A 410 -26.49 -19.27 10.27
N VAL A 411 -26.40 -18.65 11.45
CA VAL A 411 -25.91 -19.35 12.65
C VAL A 411 -26.80 -20.58 12.87
N PRO A 412 -26.24 -21.81 12.93
CA PRO A 412 -27.04 -23.02 13.05
C PRO A 412 -27.87 -23.01 14.34
N THR A 413 -29.21 -23.07 14.21
CA THR A 413 -30.13 -23.08 15.37
C THR A 413 -30.08 -24.40 16.16
N ARG A 414 -29.60 -25.47 15.53
CA ARG A 414 -29.38 -26.78 16.15
C ARG A 414 -28.06 -27.39 15.65
N ALA A 415 -26.94 -26.76 16.03
CA ALA A 415 -25.61 -27.26 15.71
C ALA A 415 -25.37 -28.64 16.37
N ALA A 416 -24.85 -29.59 15.61
CA ALA A 416 -24.26 -30.79 16.21
C ALA A 416 -23.07 -30.37 17.08
N PRO A 417 -22.92 -30.88 18.31
CA PRO A 417 -21.78 -30.55 19.14
C PRO A 417 -20.49 -31.08 18.51
N PRO A 418 -19.35 -30.40 18.72
CA PRO A 418 -18.06 -30.95 18.34
C PRO A 418 -17.76 -32.22 19.13
N LEU A 419 -16.89 -33.07 18.59
CA LEU A 419 -16.28 -34.18 19.33
C LEU A 419 -15.42 -33.63 20.49
N PRO A 420 -14.94 -34.49 21.42
CA PRO A 420 -14.06 -34.03 22.49
C PRO A 420 -12.87 -33.24 21.95
N LEU A 421 -12.66 -32.01 22.45
CA LEU A 421 -11.73 -31.05 21.82
C LEU A 421 -10.29 -31.59 21.66
N ALA A 422 -9.86 -32.48 22.55
CA ALA A 422 -8.57 -33.16 22.48
C ALA A 422 -8.35 -33.95 21.17
N ARG A 423 -9.42 -34.34 20.46
CA ARG A 423 -9.35 -35.04 19.16
C ARG A 423 -8.81 -34.13 18.04
N TYR A 424 -9.06 -32.83 18.12
CA TYR A 424 -8.59 -31.84 17.14
C TYR A 424 -7.21 -31.27 17.48
N ALA A 425 -6.75 -31.47 18.72
CA ALA A 425 -5.45 -30.97 19.16
C ALA A 425 -4.31 -31.75 18.51
N GLY A 426 -3.29 -31.04 18.05
CA GLY A 426 -2.19 -31.63 17.32
C GLY A 426 -1.28 -30.61 16.66
N ARG A 427 -0.22 -31.11 16.06
CA ARG A 427 0.62 -30.34 15.14
C ARG A 427 0.20 -30.72 13.73
N TYR A 428 0.03 -29.72 12.89
CA TYR A 428 -0.23 -29.86 11.47
C TYR A 428 0.82 -29.06 10.70
N ALA A 429 1.01 -29.40 9.44
CA ALA A 429 1.98 -28.74 8.59
C ALA A 429 1.41 -28.50 7.19
N ASN A 430 1.93 -27.46 6.55
CA ASN A 430 1.67 -27.09 5.17
C ASN A 430 3.01 -26.61 4.55
N PRO A 431 3.36 -27.02 3.31
CA PRO A 431 4.62 -26.59 2.69
C PRO A 431 4.79 -25.08 2.55
N TYR A 432 3.69 -24.35 2.30
CA TYR A 432 3.69 -22.91 2.09
C TYR A 432 3.62 -22.16 3.44
N TYR A 433 2.56 -22.36 4.24
CA TYR A 433 2.34 -21.67 5.51
C TYR A 433 3.12 -22.24 6.71
N GLY A 434 3.77 -23.39 6.56
CA GLY A 434 4.57 -24.02 7.60
C GLY A 434 3.73 -24.71 8.67
N ARG A 435 4.17 -24.59 9.93
CA ARG A 435 3.59 -25.32 11.07
C ARG A 435 2.35 -24.61 11.61
N LEU A 436 1.33 -25.40 11.89
CA LEU A 436 0.11 -25.03 12.59
C LEU A 436 0.00 -25.87 13.87
N ASP A 437 -0.02 -25.24 15.04
CA ASP A 437 -0.30 -25.91 16.31
C ASP A 437 -1.76 -25.68 16.70
N VAL A 438 -2.50 -26.75 17.01
CA VAL A 438 -3.85 -26.69 17.57
C VAL A 438 -3.81 -27.22 19.01
N ARG A 439 -4.25 -26.40 19.97
CA ARG A 439 -4.20 -26.72 21.40
C ARG A 439 -5.56 -26.52 22.05
N VAL A 440 -5.83 -27.32 23.09
CA VAL A 440 -6.95 -27.08 24.00
C VAL A 440 -6.48 -26.10 25.07
N LEU A 441 -7.23 -25.02 25.26
CA LEU A 441 -7.03 -24.05 26.34
C LEU A 441 -8.18 -24.17 27.35
N ALA A 442 -7.87 -24.00 28.63
CA ALA A 442 -8.89 -23.78 29.65
C ALA A 442 -9.46 -22.37 29.49
N GLU A 443 -10.77 -22.22 29.59
CA GLU A 443 -11.46 -20.94 29.47
C GLU A 443 -12.64 -20.87 30.46
N GLY A 444 -12.43 -20.15 31.56
CA GLY A 444 -13.38 -20.14 32.68
C GLY A 444 -13.59 -21.56 33.22
N ALA A 445 -14.85 -22.02 33.24
CA ALA A 445 -15.22 -23.39 33.62
C ALA A 445 -15.16 -24.39 32.45
N GLY A 446 -14.80 -23.95 31.23
CA GLY A 446 -14.83 -24.74 30.01
C GLY A 446 -13.48 -24.88 29.31
N GLN A 447 -13.53 -25.30 28.05
CA GLN A 447 -12.37 -25.44 27.18
C GLN A 447 -12.66 -24.84 25.80
N ALA A 448 -11.64 -24.32 25.14
CA ALA A 448 -11.68 -23.86 23.77
C ALA A 448 -10.47 -24.38 22.99
N LEU A 449 -10.57 -24.40 21.66
CA LEU A 449 -9.40 -24.63 20.81
C LEU A 449 -8.73 -23.30 20.46
N GLN A 450 -7.41 -23.30 20.41
CA GLN A 450 -6.62 -22.23 19.85
C GLN A 450 -5.71 -22.79 18.76
N LEU A 451 -5.68 -22.10 17.62
CA LEU A 451 -4.73 -22.35 16.56
C LEU A 451 -3.59 -21.33 16.61
N ALA A 452 -2.37 -21.75 16.35
CA ALA A 452 -1.17 -20.91 16.28
C ALA A 452 -0.40 -21.25 15.00
N LEU A 453 -0.32 -20.29 14.08
CA LEU A 453 0.23 -20.49 12.73
C LEU A 453 1.50 -19.67 12.51
N GLY A 454 2.55 -20.33 11.99
CA GLY A 454 3.78 -19.69 11.53
C GLY A 454 4.86 -19.50 12.62
N PRO A 455 6.06 -19.02 12.22
CA PRO A 455 7.23 -18.91 13.11
C PRO A 455 7.11 -17.82 14.19
N ALA A 456 6.41 -16.71 13.93
CA ALA A 456 5.98 -15.75 14.94
C ALA A 456 4.45 -15.85 15.00
N PRO A 457 3.91 -16.75 15.85
CA PRO A 457 2.62 -17.35 15.59
C PRO A 457 1.48 -16.34 15.67
N GLN A 458 0.68 -16.28 14.61
CA GLN A 458 -0.66 -15.69 14.68
C GLN A 458 -1.58 -16.68 15.36
N THR A 459 -2.20 -16.23 16.46
CA THR A 459 -3.07 -17.07 17.28
C THR A 459 -4.53 -16.71 17.09
N TYR A 460 -5.37 -17.73 16.89
CA TYR A 460 -6.81 -17.53 16.78
C TYR A 460 -7.54 -18.49 17.71
N ARG A 461 -8.50 -17.94 18.44
CA ARG A 461 -9.45 -18.72 19.23
C ARG A 461 -10.50 -19.29 18.28
N LEU A 462 -10.72 -20.60 18.35
CA LEU A 462 -11.75 -21.31 17.60
C LEU A 462 -13.06 -21.37 18.40
N GLN A 463 -14.16 -21.06 17.74
CA GLN A 463 -15.52 -21.20 18.27
C GLN A 463 -16.24 -22.35 17.56
N PRO A 464 -16.86 -23.29 18.27
CA PRO A 464 -17.65 -24.33 17.62
C PRO A 464 -18.72 -23.73 16.72
N TRP A 465 -18.84 -24.23 15.48
CA TRP A 465 -19.87 -23.80 14.53
C TRP A 465 -20.90 -24.90 14.31
N GLN A 466 -20.46 -26.07 13.78
CA GLN A 466 -21.30 -27.25 13.61
C GLN A 466 -20.46 -28.51 13.43
N GLY A 467 -20.61 -29.51 14.30
CA GLY A 467 -19.82 -30.74 14.23
C GLY A 467 -18.32 -30.45 14.28
N ASP A 468 -17.59 -30.83 13.23
CA ASP A 468 -16.13 -30.64 13.11
C ASP A 468 -15.73 -29.28 12.49
N ASP A 469 -16.71 -28.40 12.24
CA ASP A 469 -16.49 -27.05 11.74
C ASP A 469 -16.43 -26.04 12.92
N PHE A 470 -15.42 -25.18 12.90
CA PHE A 470 -15.17 -24.12 13.88
C PHE A 470 -15.02 -22.77 13.16
N SER A 471 -15.56 -21.70 13.74
CA SER A 471 -15.30 -20.35 13.26
C SER A 471 -14.10 -19.71 13.97
N PHE A 472 -13.44 -18.78 13.30
CA PHE A 472 -12.43 -17.91 13.90
C PHE A 472 -12.43 -16.54 13.25
N VAL A 473 -11.99 -15.53 14.00
CA VAL A 473 -11.93 -14.14 13.54
C VAL A 473 -10.49 -13.83 13.14
N PRO A 474 -10.19 -13.69 11.84
CA PRO A 474 -8.89 -13.19 11.43
C PRO A 474 -8.75 -11.72 11.85
N ALA A 475 -7.66 -11.39 12.56
CA ALA A 475 -7.42 -10.06 13.12
C ALA A 475 -5.99 -9.58 12.76
N ASN A 476 -5.74 -9.43 11.46
CA ASN A 476 -4.45 -9.03 10.91
C ASN A 476 -4.62 -8.08 9.72
N GLU A 477 -3.50 -7.72 9.08
CA GLU A 477 -3.46 -6.75 7.97
C GLU A 477 -4.27 -7.21 6.74
N SER A 478 -4.45 -8.51 6.53
CA SER A 478 -5.25 -9.08 5.43
C SER A 478 -6.74 -9.28 5.75
N ALA A 479 -7.21 -8.86 6.93
CA ALA A 479 -8.61 -9.03 7.33
C ALA A 479 -9.23 -7.73 7.85
N ALA A 480 -10.34 -7.33 7.23
CA ALA A 480 -11.14 -6.22 7.72
C ALA A 480 -11.81 -6.59 9.07
N PRO A 481 -11.95 -5.64 10.01
CA PRO A 481 -12.67 -5.88 11.27
C PRO A 481 -14.08 -6.44 11.01
N GLY A 482 -14.44 -7.50 11.74
CA GLY A 482 -15.72 -8.20 11.58
C GLY A 482 -15.68 -9.38 10.61
N SER A 483 -14.53 -9.66 9.97
CA SER A 483 -14.35 -10.87 9.17
C SER A 483 -14.52 -12.14 10.03
N LEU A 484 -15.06 -13.21 9.43
CA LEU A 484 -15.33 -14.47 10.12
C LEU A 484 -15.06 -15.65 9.19
N SER A 485 -14.06 -16.45 9.54
CA SER A 485 -13.57 -17.54 8.70
C SER A 485 -13.81 -18.92 9.30
N LEU A 486 -13.87 -19.93 8.43
CA LEU A 486 -14.08 -21.32 8.78
C LEU A 486 -12.76 -22.10 8.91
N ALA A 487 -12.63 -22.85 9.99
CA ALA A 487 -11.69 -23.95 10.18
C ALA A 487 -12.47 -25.28 10.15
N ARG A 488 -12.19 -26.13 9.18
CA ARG A 488 -12.86 -27.44 9.02
C ARG A 488 -11.88 -28.56 9.33
N PHE A 489 -12.20 -29.39 10.33
CA PHE A 489 -11.39 -30.55 10.64
C PHE A 489 -11.88 -31.79 9.90
N ASP A 490 -10.95 -32.53 9.32
CA ASP A 490 -11.15 -33.86 8.77
C ASP A 490 -10.30 -34.82 9.59
N LEU A 491 -10.91 -35.36 10.66
CA LEU A 491 -10.22 -36.23 11.61
C LEU A 491 -9.83 -37.57 11.00
N ALA A 492 -10.59 -38.08 10.02
CA ALA A 492 -10.26 -39.32 9.33
C ALA A 492 -9.05 -39.13 8.41
N GLY A 493 -8.99 -38.00 7.70
CA GLY A 493 -7.84 -37.60 6.88
C GLY A 493 -6.71 -36.90 7.65
N ALA A 494 -6.79 -36.85 8.99
CA ALA A 494 -5.83 -36.20 9.88
C ALA A 494 -5.42 -34.80 9.41
N SER A 495 -6.39 -33.96 9.06
CA SER A 495 -6.14 -32.64 8.49
C SER A 495 -7.10 -31.58 8.97
N VAL A 496 -6.71 -30.32 8.78
CA VAL A 496 -7.56 -29.14 8.99
C VAL A 496 -7.42 -28.22 7.79
N TRP A 497 -8.55 -27.69 7.32
CA TRP A 497 -8.62 -26.71 6.27
C TRP A 497 -9.00 -25.35 6.85
N LEU A 498 -8.20 -24.33 6.59
CA LEU A 498 -8.41 -22.96 7.03
C LEU A 498 -8.79 -22.09 5.83
N GLU A 499 -10.05 -21.69 5.74
CA GLU A 499 -10.58 -20.90 4.62
C GLU A 499 -9.78 -19.62 4.40
N PHE A 500 -9.48 -18.86 5.46
CA PHE A 500 -8.74 -17.61 5.36
C PHE A 500 -7.35 -17.78 4.72
N TYR A 501 -6.78 -18.99 4.71
CA TYR A 501 -5.45 -19.26 4.15
C TYR A 501 -5.53 -20.03 2.81
N ASP A 502 -6.70 -20.15 2.19
CA ASP A 502 -6.90 -20.99 1.00
C ASP A 502 -6.99 -20.23 -0.33
N ASP A 503 -6.65 -18.95 -0.37
CA ASP A 503 -6.76 -18.12 -1.59
C ASP A 503 -6.09 -18.76 -2.82
N GLU A 504 -4.92 -19.37 -2.64
CA GLU A 504 -4.17 -20.08 -3.67
C GLU A 504 -4.20 -21.62 -3.51
N GLY A 505 -5.17 -22.15 -2.75
CA GLY A 505 -5.34 -23.59 -2.51
C GLY A 505 -4.38 -24.18 -1.47
N TRP A 506 -3.75 -23.33 -0.65
CA TRP A 506 -2.79 -23.72 0.39
C TRP A 506 -3.38 -23.78 1.80
N GLY A 507 -4.71 -23.74 1.96
CA GLY A 507 -5.37 -23.69 3.26
C GLY A 507 -5.43 -25.02 4.01
N ARG A 508 -5.05 -26.14 3.38
CA ARG A 508 -5.05 -27.48 4.02
C ARG A 508 -3.74 -27.76 4.74
N PHE A 509 -3.83 -28.15 6.01
CA PHE A 509 -2.73 -28.57 6.86
C PHE A 509 -2.94 -30.03 7.28
N THR A 510 -1.88 -30.84 7.22
CA THR A 510 -1.92 -32.27 7.55
C THR A 510 -1.08 -32.58 8.79
N ARG A 511 -1.54 -33.52 9.61
CA ARG A 511 -0.92 -33.91 10.87
C ARG A 511 0.43 -34.61 10.71
#